data_AF-A0A9D1EMU5-F1
#
_entry.id   AF-A0A9D1EMU5-F1
#
_cell.length_a   1.000
_cell.length_b   1.000
_cell.length_c   1.000
_cell.angle_alpha   90.00
_cell.angle_beta   90.00
_cell.angle_gamma   90.00
#
_symmetry.space_group_name_H-M   'P 1'
#
loop_
_entity.id
_entity.type
_entity.pdbx_description
1 polymer ?
#
loop_
_entity_poly.entity_id
_entity_poly.type
_entity_poly.pdbx_seq_one_letter_code
_entity_poly.pdbx_strand_id
1 'polypeptide(L)'
;MDSKKIERINYLARKSRTVGLTGAEKAEQNILRNEYRAAVIANLKATLDAVEIVDELPAASGGAGVEAVSVETVETVETVETADADDKI
;
A
#
# COMPACT_ATOMS: atom_id res chain seq x y z
N MET A 1 -12.13 -6.32 -1.52
CA MET A 1 -11.94 -5.27 -0.49
C MET A 1 -12.11 -3.93 -1.20
N ASP A 2 -12.99 -3.07 -0.71
CA ASP A 2 -13.35 -1.83 -1.40
C ASP A 2 -12.52 -0.64 -0.90
N SER A 3 -12.28 0.34 -1.76
CA SER A 3 -11.53 1.57 -1.43
C SER A 3 -12.11 2.29 -0.22
N LYS A 4 -13.45 2.35 -0.10
CA LYS A 4 -14.15 2.95 1.04
C LYS A 4 -13.81 2.29 2.38
N LYS A 5 -13.63 0.96 2.39
CA LYS A 5 -13.26 0.23 3.62
C LYS A 5 -11.79 0.49 3.98
N ILE A 6 -10.92 0.66 2.99
CA ILE A 6 -9.51 1.02 3.20
C ILE A 6 -9.41 2.45 3.75
N GLU A 7 -10.16 3.40 3.19
CA GLU A 7 -10.27 4.77 3.73
C GLU A 7 -10.75 4.76 5.18
N ARG A 8 -11.75 3.91 5.50
CA ARG A 8 -12.25 3.77 6.87
C ARG A 8 -11.19 3.21 7.82
N ILE A 9 -10.40 2.22 7.40
CA ILE A 9 -9.25 1.71 8.17
C ILE A 9 -8.26 2.83 8.46
N ASN A 10 -7.93 3.64 7.45
CA ASN A 10 -7.00 4.77 7.57
C ASN A 10 -7.53 5.85 8.52
N TYR A 11 -8.81 6.19 8.41
CA TYR A 11 -9.48 7.10 9.32
C TYR A 11 -9.39 6.62 10.77
N LEU A 12 -9.77 5.36 11.04
CA LEU A 12 -9.71 4.77 12.38
C LEU A 12 -8.26 4.70 12.89
N ALA A 13 -7.29 4.43 12.01
CA ALA A 13 -5.87 4.42 12.37
C ALA A 13 -5.38 5.81 12.79
N ARG A 14 -5.77 6.87 12.07
CA ARG A 14 -5.44 8.26 12.44
C ARG A 14 -6.11 8.63 13.76
N LYS A 15 -7.40 8.33 13.91
CA LYS A 15 -8.16 8.60 15.14
C LYS A 15 -7.54 7.89 16.35
N SER A 16 -7.10 6.64 16.19
CA SER A 16 -6.42 5.88 17.24
C SER A 16 -5.11 6.51 17.72
N ARG A 17 -4.41 7.25 16.85
CA ARG A 17 -3.12 7.89 17.17
C ARG A 17 -3.29 9.24 17.85
N THR A 18 -4.41 9.92 17.64
CA THR A 18 -4.64 11.27 18.15
C THR A 18 -5.51 11.26 19.40
N VAL A 19 -6.77 10.90 19.26
CA VAL A 19 -7.80 10.96 20.32
C VAL A 19 -8.10 9.59 20.94
N GLY A 20 -7.62 8.51 20.33
CA GLY A 20 -7.93 7.14 20.74
C GLY A 20 -9.23 6.61 20.10
N LEU A 21 -9.45 5.31 20.24
CA LEU A 21 -10.65 4.63 19.73
C LEU A 21 -11.57 4.23 20.86
N THR A 22 -12.87 4.37 20.63
CA THR A 22 -13.89 3.75 21.48
C THR A 22 -13.88 2.22 21.30
N GLY A 23 -14.48 1.48 22.24
CA GLY A 23 -14.56 0.02 22.16
C GLY A 23 -15.23 -0.49 20.87
N ALA A 24 -16.31 0.18 20.45
CA ALA A 24 -17.02 -0.15 19.20
C ALA A 24 -16.13 0.09 17.96
N GLU A 25 -15.42 1.21 17.92
CA GLU A 25 -14.52 1.53 16.80
C GLU A 25 -13.31 0.60 16.74
N LYS A 26 -12.82 0.12 17.89
CA LYS A 26 -11.76 -0.88 17.94
C LYS A 26 -12.23 -2.22 17.39
N ALA A 27 -13.47 -2.62 17.69
CA ALA A 27 -14.09 -3.81 17.11
C ALA A 27 -14.26 -3.65 15.59
N GLU A 28 -14.79 -2.51 15.14
CA GLU A 28 -14.90 -2.18 13.71
C GLU A 28 -13.54 -2.26 13.01
N GLN A 29 -12.51 -1.61 13.56
CA GLN A 29 -11.17 -1.62 13.02
C GLN A 29 -10.60 -3.05 12.91
N ASN A 30 -10.83 -3.89 13.92
CA ASN A 30 -10.37 -5.28 13.90
C ASN A 30 -11.04 -6.10 12.79
N ILE A 31 -12.36 -5.95 12.62
CA ILE A 31 -13.11 -6.62 11.55
C ILE A 31 -12.57 -6.19 10.18
N LEU A 32 -12.43 -4.89 9.96
CA LEU A 32 -11.94 -4.35 8.69
C LEU A 32 -10.50 -4.79 8.39
N ARG A 33 -9.62 -4.84 9.41
CA ARG A 33 -8.25 -5.32 9.25
C ARG A 33 -8.16 -6.82 8.97
N ASN A 34 -9.04 -7.62 9.54
CA ASN A 34 -9.14 -9.06 9.24
C ASN A 34 -9.56 -9.28 7.78
N GLU A 35 -10.58 -8.55 7.33
CA GLU A 35 -11.05 -8.61 5.93
C GLU A 35 -9.92 -8.22 4.95
N TYR A 36 -9.21 -7.13 5.24
CA TYR A 36 -8.06 -6.71 4.43
C TYR A 36 -6.98 -7.79 4.36
N ARG A 37 -6.58 -8.36 5.51
CA ARG A 37 -5.56 -9.42 5.55
C ARG A 37 -5.96 -10.63 4.73
N ALA A 38 -7.21 -11.08 4.84
CA ALA A 38 -7.71 -12.21 4.06
C ALA A 38 -7.62 -11.92 2.55
N ALA A 39 -8.00 -10.73 2.11
CA ALA A 39 -7.90 -10.32 0.71
C ALA A 39 -6.45 -10.26 0.22
N VAL A 40 -5.52 -9.74 1.03
CA VAL A 40 -4.10 -9.69 0.68
C VAL A 40 -3.49 -11.08 0.58
N ILE A 41 -3.79 -11.98 1.52
CA ILE A 41 -3.30 -13.36 1.48
C ILE A 41 -3.84 -14.10 0.25
N ALA A 42 -5.13 -13.93 -0.06
CA ALA A 42 -5.73 -14.54 -1.25
C ALA A 42 -5.07 -14.06 -2.54
N ASN A 43 -4.82 -12.74 -2.66
CA ASN A 43 -4.12 -12.18 -3.81
C ASN A 43 -2.68 -12.71 -3.91
N LEU A 44 -1.92 -12.67 -2.81
CA LEU A 44 -0.55 -13.20 -2.79
C LEU A 44 -0.50 -14.67 -3.20
N LYS A 45 -1.43 -15.49 -2.70
CA LYS A 45 -1.52 -16.90 -3.09
C LYS A 45 -1.77 -17.06 -4.58
N ALA A 46 -2.73 -16.31 -5.15
CA ALA A 46 -2.99 -16.35 -6.58
C ALA A 46 -1.76 -15.94 -7.42
N THR A 47 -1.01 -14.92 -6.97
CA THR A 47 0.25 -14.52 -7.60
C THR A 47 1.28 -15.65 -7.57
N LEU A 48 1.44 -16.32 -6.42
CA LEU A 48 2.40 -17.43 -6.28
C LEU A 48 1.98 -18.66 -7.08
N ASP A 49 0.69 -18.97 -7.15
CA ASP A 49 0.16 -20.09 -7.95
C ASP A 49 0.38 -19.85 -9.46
N ALA A 50 0.51 -18.59 -9.89
CA ALA A 50 0.83 -18.22 -11.27
C ALA A 50 2.35 -18.19 -11.56
N VAL A 51 3.21 -18.37 -10.56
CA VAL A 51 4.67 -18.43 -10.77
C VAL A 51 5.07 -19.83 -11.20
N GLU A 52 5.72 -19.92 -12.36
CA GLU A 52 6.33 -21.14 -12.88
C GLU A 52 7.85 -21.06 -12.78
N ILE A 53 8.50 -22.15 -12.37
CA ILE A 53 9.96 -22.28 -12.39
C ILE A 53 10.34 -22.80 -13.76
N VAL A 54 11.17 -22.05 -14.48
CA VAL A 54 11.66 -22.42 -15.81
C VAL A 54 13.14 -22.79 -15.70
N ASP A 55 13.48 -24.05 -15.96
CA ASP A 55 14.86 -24.57 -15.84
C ASP A 55 15.80 -24.03 -16.92
N GLU A 56 15.27 -23.70 -18.11
CA GLU A 56 16.02 -23.08 -19.20
C GLU A 56 15.36 -21.76 -19.60
N LEU A 57 16.06 -20.63 -19.40
CA LEU A 57 15.62 -19.38 -20.03
C LEU A 57 15.44 -19.66 -21.52
N PRO A 58 14.27 -19.36 -22.11
CA PRO A 58 14.02 -19.65 -23.52
C PRO A 58 15.18 -19.04 -24.32
N ALA A 59 15.91 -19.89 -25.04
CA ALA A 59 17.02 -19.48 -25.89
C ALA A 59 16.54 -18.29 -26.71
N ALA A 60 17.21 -17.15 -26.56
CA ALA A 60 16.81 -15.87 -27.12
C ALA A 60 16.59 -15.97 -28.63
N SER A 61 15.37 -16.31 -29.03
CA SER A 61 14.92 -16.28 -30.41
C SER A 61 14.09 -15.02 -30.58
N GLY A 62 14.74 -13.95 -31.05
CA GLY A 62 14.10 -12.77 -31.60
C GLY A 62 13.65 -11.74 -30.57
N GLY A 63 14.49 -10.73 -30.33
CA GLY A 63 14.06 -9.50 -29.67
C GLY A 63 12.96 -8.83 -30.48
N ALA A 64 11.72 -8.94 -30.02
CA ALA A 64 10.68 -7.96 -30.31
C ALA A 64 10.82 -6.85 -29.27
N GLY A 65 11.01 -5.63 -29.75
CA GLY A 65 11.50 -4.48 -28.99
C GLY A 65 10.81 -4.24 -27.64
N VAL A 66 11.60 -4.35 -26.58
CA VAL A 66 11.39 -3.51 -25.41
C VAL A 66 12.03 -2.15 -25.74
N GLU A 67 11.20 -1.19 -26.17
CA GLU A 67 11.59 0.21 -26.10
C GLU A 67 11.98 0.50 -24.65
N ALA A 68 13.20 0.97 -24.45
CA ALA A 68 13.63 1.47 -23.17
C ALA A 68 12.72 2.63 -22.77
N VAL A 69 11.77 2.38 -21.86
CA VAL A 69 11.02 3.46 -21.22
C VAL A 69 12.01 4.18 -20.32
N SER A 70 12.52 5.31 -20.79
CA SER A 70 13.28 6.26 -19.99
C SER A 70 12.43 6.66 -18.80
N VAL A 71 12.80 6.19 -17.61
CA VAL A 71 12.23 6.69 -16.36
C VAL A 71 12.81 8.09 -16.16
N GLU A 72 12.00 9.12 -16.44
CA GLU A 72 12.34 10.46 -15.97
C GLU A 72 12.39 10.43 -14.44
N THR A 73 13.53 10.83 -13.90
CA THR A 73 13.78 11.01 -12.48
C THR A 73 12.69 11.92 -11.91
N VAL A 74 11.88 11.39 -11.01
CA VAL A 74 10.92 12.19 -10.23
C VAL A 74 11.74 13.11 -9.34
N GLU A 75 11.66 14.43 -9.58
CA GLU A 75 12.23 15.43 -8.68
C GLU A 75 11.63 15.24 -7.27
N THR A 76 12.52 15.19 -6.29
CA THR A 76 12.18 15.11 -4.87
C THR A 76 11.27 16.25 -4.47
N VAL A 77 10.08 15.91 -3.96
CA VAL A 77 9.19 16.88 -3.29
C VAL A 77 9.91 17.36 -2.03
N GLU A 78 10.24 18.65 -1.99
CA GLU A 78 10.73 19.31 -0.79
C GLU A 78 9.74 19.10 0.35
N THR A 79 10.27 18.65 1.48
CA THR A 79 9.55 18.61 2.74
C THR A 79 9.09 20.02 3.10
N VAL A 80 7.78 20.23 3.19
CA VAL A 80 7.20 21.42 3.80
C VAL A 80 7.66 21.44 5.26
N GLU A 81 8.58 22.35 5.58
CA GLU A 81 8.87 22.72 6.96
C GLU A 81 7.54 23.11 7.62
N THR A 82 7.11 22.34 8.60
CA THR A 82 6.16 22.85 9.57
C THR A 82 6.91 23.92 10.34
N ALA A 83 6.66 25.18 9.99
CA ALA A 83 6.96 26.31 10.83
C ALA A 83 6.20 26.09 12.16
N ASP A 84 6.88 25.48 13.13
CA ASP A 84 6.57 25.66 14.53
C ASP A 84 6.78 27.15 14.81
N ALA A 85 5.67 27.88 14.64
CA ALA A 85 5.52 29.20 15.18
C ALA A 85 5.73 29.08 16.69
N ASP A 86 6.89 29.55 17.14
CA ASP A 86 7.00 30.29 18.38
C ASP A 86 5.89 31.36 18.37
N ASP A 87 4.78 31.08 19.04
CA ASP A 87 4.00 32.14 19.66
C ASP A 87 3.91 31.87 21.16
N LYS A 88 4.74 32.63 21.87
CA LYS A 88 4.70 32.83 23.31
C LYS A 88 3.34 33.43 23.66
N ILE A 89 2.63 32.81 24.60
CA ILE A 89 2.11 33.39 25.86
C ILE A 89 1.52 32.24 26.68
#